data_AF-A0A6B1DSN3-F1
#
_entry.id   AF-A0A6B1DSN3-F1
#
_cell.length_a   1.000
_cell.length_b   1.000
_cell.length_c   1.000
_cell.angle_alpha   90.00
_cell.angle_beta   90.00
_cell.angle_gamma   90.00
#
_symmetry.space_group_name_H-M   'P 1'
#
loop_
_entity.id
_entity.type
_entity.pdbx_description
1 polymer ?
#
loop_
_entity_poly.entity_id
_entity_poly.type
_entity_poly.pdbx_seq_one_letter_code
_entity_poly.pdbx_strand_id
1 'polypeptide(L)'
;MTSNTLVLHHYSDKSDFQWDAGQMCGDIPGRKPGGLWLSDDSKQEGWLSVCRHVFEDAKLRYQYQHECVVALDRILWLQTRAAMERFNSNYGAVDKPEACLHIDWGRVKDDYGGILIIPFHPSLSKQKPFYDWYRFDCASGCIWDRACLVRVTSGIKTKFPWDVPE
;
A
#
# COMPACT_ATOMS: atom_id res chain seq x y z
N MET A 1 13.88 24.47 -1.56
CA MET A 1 13.14 23.39 -2.23
C MET A 1 12.35 22.68 -1.17
N THR A 2 11.02 22.79 -1.18
CA THR A 2 10.15 22.01 -0.28
C THR A 2 10.22 20.56 -0.75
N SER A 3 10.80 19.66 0.05
CA SER A 3 10.85 18.24 -0.31
C SER A 3 9.43 17.71 -0.55
N ASN A 4 9.20 17.13 -1.73
CA ASN A 4 7.94 16.51 -2.13
C ASN A 4 7.81 15.16 -1.43
N THR A 5 7.47 15.18 -0.14
CA THR A 5 7.42 14.00 0.72
C THR A 5 6.05 13.81 1.34
N LEU A 6 5.71 12.55 1.61
CA LEU A 6 4.51 12.14 2.35
C LEU A 6 4.91 11.29 3.56
N VAL A 7 4.20 11.48 4.66
CA VAL A 7 4.32 10.63 5.85
C VAL A 7 3.26 9.55 5.80
N LEU A 8 3.67 8.30 5.87
CA LEU A 8 2.82 7.12 5.89
C LEU A 8 3.24 6.18 7.03
N HIS A 9 2.43 5.16 7.33
CA HIS A 9 2.72 4.22 8.40
C HIS A 9 2.88 2.78 7.94
N HIS A 10 3.90 2.12 8.45
CA HIS A 10 4.03 0.66 8.39
C HIS A 10 3.62 0.05 9.73
N TYR A 11 2.99 -1.13 9.68
CA TYR A 11 2.60 -1.87 10.87
C TYR A 11 3.31 -3.23 10.89
N SER A 12 3.92 -3.57 12.02
CA SER A 12 4.66 -4.82 12.20
C SER A 12 4.53 -5.40 13.61
N ASP A 13 5.06 -6.59 13.82
CA ASP A 13 5.19 -7.24 15.14
C ASP A 13 6.49 -6.88 15.88
N LYS A 14 7.35 -6.03 15.29
CA LYS A 14 8.67 -5.68 15.81
C LYS A 14 8.83 -4.18 16.01
N SER A 15 9.39 -3.77 17.15
CA SER A 15 9.68 -2.34 17.41
C SER A 15 10.83 -1.79 16.58
N ASP A 16 11.72 -2.64 16.09
CA ASP A 16 12.98 -2.28 15.42
C ASP A 16 12.97 -2.68 13.94
N PHE A 17 11.82 -2.58 13.29
CA PHE A 17 11.65 -2.91 11.87
C PHE A 17 12.78 -2.31 11.01
N GLN A 18 13.43 -3.20 10.26
CA GLN A 18 14.38 -2.84 9.22
C GLN A 18 13.82 -3.30 7.89
N TRP A 19 13.96 -2.44 6.87
CA TRP A 19 13.61 -2.83 5.52
C TRP A 19 14.52 -3.98 5.06
N ASP A 20 13.90 -5.11 4.73
CA ASP A 20 14.56 -6.23 4.05
C ASP A 20 13.82 -6.53 2.74
N ALA A 21 14.45 -6.20 1.62
CA ALA A 21 13.90 -6.45 0.29
C ALA A 21 13.70 -7.97 0.02
N GLY A 22 14.46 -8.84 0.69
CA GLY A 22 14.37 -10.28 0.54
C GLY A 22 13.14 -10.91 1.23
N GLN A 23 12.51 -10.21 2.17
CA GLN A 23 11.31 -10.68 2.88
C GLN A 23 10.00 -10.27 2.22
N MET A 24 10.06 -9.41 1.21
CA MET A 24 8.87 -8.92 0.51
C MET A 24 8.41 -9.98 -0.48
N CYS A 25 7.31 -10.66 -0.16
CA CYS A 25 6.70 -11.68 -1.01
C CYS A 25 6.67 -11.22 -2.48
N GLY A 26 7.28 -12.03 -3.35
CA GLY A 26 7.39 -11.76 -4.78
C GLY A 26 6.03 -11.59 -5.45
N ASP A 27 6.03 -10.83 -6.55
CA ASP A 27 4.84 -10.59 -7.35
C ASP A 27 4.29 -11.94 -7.82
N ILE A 28 3.18 -12.39 -7.25
CA ILE A 28 2.39 -13.43 -7.91
C ILE A 28 1.73 -12.73 -9.10
N PRO A 29 2.00 -13.13 -10.36
CA PRO A 29 1.45 -12.47 -11.53
C PRO A 29 -0.05 -12.33 -11.41
N GLY A 30 -0.54 -11.09 -11.47
CA GLY A 30 -1.96 -10.77 -11.35
C GLY A 30 -2.49 -10.49 -9.95
N ARG A 31 -1.64 -10.50 -8.90
CA ARG A 31 -2.00 -10.09 -7.53
C ARG A 31 -1.46 -8.69 -7.21
N LYS A 32 -1.56 -8.29 -5.94
CA LYS A 32 -0.95 -7.07 -5.38
C LYS A 32 0.57 -7.06 -5.59
N PRO A 33 1.20 -5.87 -5.72
CA PRO A 33 2.65 -5.77 -5.86
C PRO A 33 3.37 -6.19 -4.57
N GLY A 34 4.51 -6.85 -4.72
CA GLY A 34 5.45 -7.14 -3.65
C GLY A 34 6.26 -5.90 -3.29
N GLY A 35 6.29 -5.56 -1.99
CA GLY A 35 6.96 -4.39 -1.44
C GLY A 35 6.54 -4.10 0.01
N LEU A 36 7.01 -2.98 0.56
CA LEU A 36 6.58 -2.45 1.86
C LEU A 36 5.22 -1.80 1.72
N TRP A 37 4.26 -2.36 2.45
CA TRP A 37 2.93 -1.81 2.55
C TRP A 37 2.89 -0.70 3.60
N LEU A 38 2.42 0.45 3.16
CA LEU A 38 2.29 1.67 3.93
C LEU A 38 0.83 2.17 3.90
N SER A 39 0.34 2.63 5.03
CA SER A 39 -1.00 3.17 5.21
C SER A 39 -0.98 4.69 5.28
N ASP A 40 -1.98 5.35 4.69
CA ASP A 40 -2.32 6.73 5.01
C ASP A 40 -3.39 6.75 6.11
N ASP A 41 -2.94 6.89 7.36
CA ASP A 41 -3.82 7.01 8.52
C ASP A 41 -4.14 8.48 8.86
N SER A 42 -3.80 9.44 7.99
CA SER A 42 -4.20 10.84 8.18
C SER A 42 -5.72 11.03 8.12
N LYS A 43 -6.43 10.08 7.50
CA LYS A 43 -7.89 9.98 7.46
C LYS A 43 -8.34 8.69 8.15
N GLN A 44 -9.60 8.61 8.58
CA GLN A 44 -10.19 7.43 9.23
C GLN A 44 -10.37 6.20 8.28
N GLU A 45 -9.65 6.17 7.16
CA GLU A 45 -9.74 5.16 6.10
C GLU A 45 -8.40 4.43 5.88
N GLY A 46 -7.46 4.55 6.82
CA GLY A 46 -6.20 3.83 6.82
C GLY A 46 -6.29 2.40 7.37
N TRP A 47 -5.21 1.63 7.25
CA TRP A 47 -5.09 0.24 7.67
C TRP A 47 -5.49 0.01 9.13
N LEU A 48 -5.14 0.93 10.03
CA LEU A 48 -5.53 0.78 11.44
C LEU A 48 -7.05 0.76 11.60
N SER A 49 -7.78 1.53 10.81
CA SER A 49 -9.26 1.56 10.77
C SER A 49 -9.82 0.23 10.26
N VAL A 50 -9.24 -0.32 9.20
CA VAL A 50 -9.62 -1.65 8.67
C VAL A 50 -9.42 -2.76 9.70
N CYS A 51 -8.28 -2.75 10.41
CA CYS A 51 -8.02 -3.72 11.48
C CYS A 51 -9.05 -3.68 12.61
N ARG A 52 -9.70 -2.53 12.88
CA ARG A 52 -10.78 -2.41 13.88
C ARG A 52 -12.00 -3.25 13.55
N HIS A 53 -12.26 -3.46 12.27
CA HIS A 53 -13.54 -4.01 11.81
C HIS A 53 -13.44 -5.43 11.27
N VAL A 54 -12.23 -5.93 10.97
CA VAL A 54 -12.08 -7.14 10.14
C VAL A 54 -11.27 -8.26 10.79
N PHE A 55 -10.34 -7.98 11.71
CA PHE A 55 -9.36 -9.00 12.15
C PHE A 55 -9.11 -8.99 13.66
N GLU A 56 -9.69 -9.94 14.40
CA GLU A 56 -9.37 -10.15 15.82
C GLU A 56 -7.87 -10.49 16.03
N ASP A 57 -7.27 -11.21 15.08
CA ASP A 57 -5.85 -11.60 15.11
C ASP A 57 -4.88 -10.48 14.68
N ALA A 58 -5.37 -9.33 14.20
CA ALA A 58 -4.52 -8.19 13.84
C ALA A 58 -3.66 -7.70 15.02
N LYS A 59 -4.13 -7.92 16.25
CA LYS A 59 -3.45 -7.60 17.51
C LYS A 59 -2.03 -8.12 17.57
N LEU A 60 -1.81 -9.36 17.12
CA LEU A 60 -0.51 -10.02 17.26
C LEU A 60 0.47 -9.62 16.14
N ARG A 61 -0.05 -9.31 14.95
CA ARG A 61 0.75 -9.06 13.73
C ARG A 61 1.15 -7.60 13.53
N TYR A 62 0.45 -6.65 14.17
CA TYR A 62 0.58 -5.22 13.89
C TYR A 62 0.79 -4.39 15.17
N GLN A 63 1.55 -4.93 16.12
CA GLN A 63 1.79 -4.35 17.45
C GLN A 63 2.55 -3.03 17.47
N TYR A 64 3.27 -2.71 16.39
CA TYR A 64 4.10 -1.53 16.29
C TYR A 64 3.79 -0.75 15.02
N GLN A 65 3.67 0.57 15.17
CA GLN A 65 3.50 1.52 14.07
C GLN A 65 4.81 2.27 13.84
N HIS A 66 5.26 2.28 12.59
CA HIS A 66 6.48 2.96 12.15
C HIS A 66 6.11 4.11 11.23
N GLU A 67 6.58 5.31 11.53
CA GLU A 67 6.46 6.44 10.62
C GLU A 67 7.49 6.29 9.50
N CYS A 68 7.00 6.36 8.25
CA CYS A 68 7.79 6.27 7.04
C CYS A 68 7.64 7.58 6.25
N VAL A 69 8.74 8.31 6.09
CA VAL A 69 8.80 9.49 5.22
C VAL A 69 9.18 9.04 3.82
N VAL A 70 8.26 9.21 2.87
CA VAL A 70 8.37 8.75 1.48
C VAL A 70 8.63 9.94 0.55
N ALA A 71 9.68 9.87 -0.27
CA ALA A 71 9.90 10.81 -1.36
C ALA A 71 9.02 10.44 -2.56
N LEU A 72 8.30 11.41 -3.12
CA LEU A 72 7.26 11.15 -4.12
C LEU A 72 7.77 11.21 -5.57
N ASP A 73 9.03 11.59 -5.80
CA ASP A 73 9.56 11.87 -7.15
C ASP A 73 9.54 10.66 -8.10
N ARG A 74 9.58 9.45 -7.54
CA ARG A 74 9.51 8.17 -8.29
C ARG A 74 8.28 7.35 -7.94
N ILE A 75 7.28 7.96 -7.31
CA ILE A 75 6.09 7.26 -6.83
C ILE A 75 4.93 7.47 -7.79
N LEU A 76 4.34 6.38 -8.27
CA LEU A 76 3.10 6.43 -9.02
C LEU A 76 1.94 6.72 -8.05
N TRP A 77 1.40 7.93 -8.09
CA TRP A 77 0.29 8.31 -7.22
C TRP A 77 -1.06 8.31 -7.96
N LEU A 78 -1.89 7.31 -7.67
CA LEU A 78 -3.21 7.14 -8.28
C LEU A 78 -4.30 7.75 -7.39
N GLN A 79 -4.59 9.03 -7.61
CA GLN A 79 -5.54 9.80 -6.78
C GLN A 79 -6.97 9.76 -7.28
N THR A 80 -7.18 9.40 -8.55
CA THR A 80 -8.48 9.50 -9.22
C THR A 80 -8.79 8.25 -10.00
N ARG A 81 -10.09 8.00 -10.22
CA ARG A 81 -10.57 6.94 -11.12
C ARG A 81 -9.93 7.02 -12.50
N ALA A 82 -9.84 8.21 -13.10
CA ALA A 82 -9.24 8.38 -14.41
C ALA A 82 -7.73 8.03 -14.42
N ALA A 83 -7.01 8.30 -13.33
CA ALA A 83 -5.62 7.86 -13.20
C ALA A 83 -5.50 6.34 -13.11
N MET A 84 -6.40 5.69 -12.38
CA MET A 84 -6.47 4.22 -12.29
C MET A 84 -6.77 3.58 -13.66
N GLU A 85 -7.73 4.13 -14.41
CA GLU A 85 -8.07 3.65 -15.75
C GLU A 85 -6.89 3.79 -16.73
N ARG A 86 -6.17 4.92 -16.69
CA ARG A 86 -4.93 5.10 -17.47
C ARG A 86 -3.84 4.11 -17.05
N PHE A 87 -3.66 3.89 -15.75
CA PHE A 87 -2.71 2.90 -15.24
C PHE A 87 -3.02 1.51 -15.78
N ASN A 88 -4.28 1.09 -15.71
CA ASN A 88 -4.74 -0.19 -16.25
C ASN A 88 -4.50 -0.31 -17.75
N SER A 89 -4.74 0.76 -18.51
CA SER A 89 -4.48 0.77 -19.96
C SER A 89 -2.98 0.69 -20.29
N ASN A 90 -2.12 1.27 -19.46
CA ASN A 90 -0.68 1.36 -19.73
C ASN A 90 0.08 0.10 -19.30
N TYR A 91 -0.32 -0.51 -18.18
CA TYR A 91 0.38 -1.63 -17.54
C TYR A 91 -0.45 -2.92 -17.48
N GLY A 92 -1.65 -2.93 -18.08
CA GLY A 92 -2.46 -4.14 -18.20
C GLY A 92 -1.80 -5.19 -19.08
N ALA A 93 -1.71 -6.43 -18.60
CA ALA A 93 -1.24 -7.56 -19.40
C ALA A 93 -2.34 -8.01 -20.38
N VAL A 94 -2.03 -8.01 -21.68
CA VAL A 94 -3.00 -8.20 -22.78
C VAL A 94 -3.42 -9.67 -22.96
N ASP A 95 -2.64 -10.62 -22.42
CA ASP A 95 -2.69 -12.03 -22.84
C ASP A 95 -3.70 -12.92 -22.09
N LYS A 96 -4.62 -12.36 -21.27
CA LYS A 96 -5.61 -13.17 -20.51
C LYS A 96 -7.06 -12.81 -20.83
N PRO A 97 -7.93 -13.80 -21.16
CA PRO A 97 -9.34 -13.53 -21.48
C PRO A 97 -10.14 -13.01 -20.26
N GLU A 98 -10.55 -11.75 -20.35
CA GLU A 98 -11.89 -11.17 -20.06
C GLU A 98 -12.64 -11.41 -18.72
N ALA A 99 -11.98 -11.60 -17.58
CA ALA A 99 -12.66 -11.44 -16.28
C ALA A 99 -11.94 -10.54 -15.28
N CYS A 100 -10.60 -10.59 -15.24
CA CYS A 100 -9.77 -9.86 -14.29
C CYS A 100 -8.61 -9.20 -15.02
N LEU A 101 -8.44 -7.89 -14.84
CA LEU A 101 -7.33 -7.16 -15.42
C LEU A 101 -6.07 -7.38 -14.56
N HIS A 102 -5.04 -7.94 -15.17
CA HIS A 102 -3.74 -8.18 -14.53
C HIS A 102 -2.77 -7.06 -14.86
N ILE A 103 -1.91 -6.71 -13.91
CA ILE A 103 -0.88 -5.67 -14.08
C ILE A 103 0.48 -6.33 -14.27
N ASP A 104 1.23 -5.84 -15.25
CA ASP A 104 2.66 -6.10 -15.40
C ASP A 104 3.44 -5.26 -14.37
N TRP A 105 3.60 -5.82 -13.17
CA TRP A 105 4.34 -5.17 -12.10
C TRP A 105 5.83 -5.03 -12.39
N GLY A 106 6.41 -5.87 -13.25
CA GLY A 106 7.81 -5.73 -13.67
C GLY A 106 8.01 -4.39 -14.37
N ARG A 107 7.17 -4.10 -15.36
CA ARG A 107 7.20 -2.82 -16.07
C ARG A 107 6.89 -1.62 -15.17
N VAL A 108 5.96 -1.78 -14.21
CA VAL A 108 5.69 -0.71 -13.22
C VAL A 108 6.91 -0.45 -12.33
N LYS A 109 7.65 -1.50 -11.95
CA LYS A 109 8.87 -1.39 -11.13
C LYS A 109 10.05 -0.79 -11.89
N ASP A 110 10.10 -0.96 -13.20
CA ASP A 110 11.09 -0.30 -14.05
C ASP A 110 10.84 1.22 -14.09
N ASP A 111 9.57 1.64 -14.14
CA ASP A 111 9.19 3.05 -14.26
C ASP A 111 9.13 3.80 -12.91
N TYR A 112 8.81 3.11 -11.81
CA TYR A 112 8.52 3.71 -10.50
C TYR A 112 9.20 2.96 -9.35
N GLY A 113 9.42 3.63 -8.22
CA GLY A 113 9.90 3.03 -6.97
C GLY A 113 8.79 2.58 -6.00
N GLY A 114 7.54 2.87 -6.34
CA GLY A 114 6.38 2.48 -5.55
C GLY A 114 5.08 3.02 -6.14
N ILE A 115 3.96 2.60 -5.57
CA ILE A 115 2.61 3.04 -5.92
C ILE A 115 1.84 3.48 -4.69
N LEU A 116 1.09 4.58 -4.80
CA LEU A 116 0.16 5.06 -3.78
C LEU A 116 -1.25 5.13 -4.36
N ILE A 117 -2.24 4.68 -3.59
CA ILE A 117 -3.66 4.84 -3.91
C ILE A 117 -4.33 5.56 -2.74
N ILE A 118 -4.21 6.89 -2.80
CA ILE A 118 -4.66 7.81 -1.76
C ILE A 118 -5.32 9.01 -2.45
N PRO A 119 -6.62 9.29 -2.24
CA PRO A 119 -7.53 8.59 -1.33
C PRO A 119 -7.95 7.20 -1.85
N PHE A 120 -8.57 6.41 -0.98
CA PHE A 120 -9.11 5.10 -1.33
C PHE A 120 -10.42 5.21 -2.14
N HIS A 121 -10.60 4.33 -3.13
CA HIS A 121 -11.78 4.29 -4.00
C HIS A 121 -12.48 2.92 -3.90
N PRO A 122 -13.33 2.66 -2.89
CA PRO A 122 -13.92 1.34 -2.65
C PRO A 122 -14.87 0.86 -3.75
N SER A 123 -15.42 1.78 -4.55
CA SER A 123 -16.32 1.42 -5.66
C SER A 123 -15.60 0.72 -6.82
N LEU A 124 -14.29 0.98 -7.00
CA LEU A 124 -13.51 0.41 -8.10
C LEU A 124 -13.21 -1.08 -7.88
N SER A 125 -13.10 -1.55 -6.63
CA SER A 125 -12.87 -2.98 -6.35
C SER A 125 -14.08 -3.87 -6.67
N LYS A 126 -15.26 -3.27 -6.88
CA LYS A 126 -16.54 -3.97 -7.09
C LYS A 126 -17.08 -3.85 -8.52
N GLN A 127 -16.47 -3.03 -9.37
CA GLN A 127 -16.91 -2.78 -10.76
C GLN A 127 -16.21 -3.73 -11.73
N LYS A 128 -16.90 -4.08 -12.84
CA LYS A 128 -16.31 -4.85 -13.94
C LYS A 128 -15.57 -3.91 -14.91
N PRO A 129 -14.42 -4.34 -15.49
CA PRO A 129 -13.69 -5.57 -15.17
C PRO A 129 -13.13 -5.53 -13.75
N PHE A 130 -13.10 -6.67 -13.05
CA PHE A 130 -12.59 -6.71 -11.69
C PHE A 130 -11.09 -6.45 -11.70
N TYR A 131 -10.65 -5.46 -10.92
CA TYR A 131 -9.24 -5.15 -10.73
C TYR A 131 -8.70 -6.02 -9.59
N ASP A 132 -8.31 -7.26 -9.87
CA ASP A 132 -7.79 -8.20 -8.85
C ASP A 132 -6.53 -7.67 -8.15
N TRP A 133 -5.77 -6.84 -8.85
CA TRP A 133 -4.62 -6.11 -8.30
C TRP A 133 -5.04 -5.03 -7.30
N TYR A 134 -6.24 -4.46 -7.46
CA TYR A 134 -6.84 -3.41 -6.64
C TYR A 134 -7.77 -3.98 -5.57
N ARG A 135 -7.20 -4.86 -4.75
CA ARG A 135 -7.80 -5.32 -3.49
C ARG A 135 -7.24 -4.55 -2.29
N PHE A 136 -6.91 -3.28 -2.50
CA PHE A 136 -6.50 -2.39 -1.41
C PHE A 136 -7.73 -2.24 -0.51
N ASP A 137 -7.56 -2.49 0.79
CA ASP A 137 -8.69 -2.44 1.74
C ASP A 137 -8.85 -1.04 2.35
N CYS A 138 -7.89 -0.15 2.09
CA CYS A 138 -7.74 1.19 2.66
C CYS A 138 -6.88 2.11 1.78
N ALA A 139 -6.80 3.39 2.16
CA ALA A 139 -5.87 4.35 1.58
C ALA A 139 -4.44 3.93 1.92
N SER A 140 -3.72 3.42 0.93
CA SER A 140 -2.44 2.75 1.17
C SER A 140 -1.58 2.73 -0.08
N GLY A 141 -0.33 2.30 0.10
CA GLY A 141 0.65 2.18 -0.94
C GLY A 141 1.59 1.01 -0.72
N CYS A 142 2.30 0.65 -1.79
CA CYS A 142 3.33 -0.37 -1.78
C CYS A 142 4.60 0.23 -2.37
N ILE A 143 5.67 0.25 -1.58
CA ILE A 143 6.99 0.77 -1.97
C ILE A 143 7.89 -0.43 -2.21
N TRP A 144 8.67 -0.44 -3.28
CA TRP A 144 9.64 -1.52 -3.55
C TRP A 144 11.06 -1.01 -3.74
N ASP A 145 11.24 0.29 -3.98
CA ASP A 145 12.53 0.93 -4.01
C ASP A 145 12.84 1.61 -2.66
N ARG A 146 13.88 1.14 -1.99
CA ARG A 146 14.35 1.69 -0.72
C ARG A 146 14.79 3.16 -0.84
N ALA A 147 15.21 3.61 -2.02
CA ALA A 147 15.57 5.01 -2.25
C ALA A 147 14.38 5.97 -2.12
N CYS A 148 13.15 5.47 -2.25
CA CYS A 148 11.93 6.26 -1.99
C CYS A 148 11.67 6.46 -0.49
N LEU A 149 12.35 5.75 0.41
CA LEU A 149 12.21 5.94 1.86
C LEU A 149 13.30 6.89 2.39
N VAL A 150 12.90 8.12 2.71
CA VAL A 150 13.79 9.13 3.30
C VAL A 150 14.11 8.78 4.76
N ARG A 151 13.11 8.30 5.50
CA ARG A 151 13.23 7.95 6.92
C ARG A 151 12.23 6.88 7.31
N VAL A 152 12.63 6.00 8.21
CA VAL A 152 11.76 5.06 8.92
C VAL A 152 12.07 5.19 10.40
N THR A 153 11.05 5.40 11.23
CA THR A 153 11.24 5.49 12.69
C THR A 153 11.17 4.11 13.34
N SER A 154 11.76 3.99 14.53
CA SER A 154 11.43 2.89 15.43
C SER A 154 9.93 2.85 15.69
N GLY A 155 9.43 1.64 15.90
CA GLY A 155 8.03 1.34 16.10
C GLY A 155 7.54 1.82 17.45
N ILE A 156 6.47 2.59 17.44
CA ILE A 156 5.72 2.92 18.65
C ILE A 156 4.67 1.84 18.82
N LYS A 157 4.57 1.27 20.04
CA LYS A 157 3.56 0.26 20.32
C LYS A 157 2.17 0.83 20.03
N THR A 158 1.45 0.21 19.11
CA THR A 158 0.11 0.64 18.75
C THR A 158 -0.79 0.49 19.96
N LYS A 159 -1.44 1.59 20.36
CA LYS A 159 -2.64 1.51 21.18
C LYS A 159 -3.77 1.21 20.23
N PHE A 160 -4.16 -0.05 20.14
CA PHE A 160 -5.33 -0.35 19.36
C PHE A 160 -6.57 0.16 20.09
N PRO A 161 -7.64 0.52 19.37
CA PRO A 161 -8.84 1.09 19.98
C PRO A 161 -9.53 0.18 21.01
N TRP A 162 -9.27 -1.13 20.99
CA TRP A 162 -9.77 -2.09 22.00
C TRP A 162 -8.90 -2.17 23.27
N ASP A 163 -7.79 -1.43 23.34
CA ASP A 163 -6.97 -1.28 24.55
C ASP A 163 -7.44 -0.11 25.42
N VAL A 164 -8.49 0.61 25.00
CA VAL A 164 -9.15 1.66 25.78
C VAL A 164 -10.39 1.03 26.42
N PRO A 165 -10.45 0.92 27.77
CA PRO A 165 -11.70 0.57 28.45
C PRO A 165 -12.79 1.58 28.08
N GLU A 166 -14.02 1.10 27.88
CA GLU A 166 -15.21 1.97 27.81
C GLU A 166 -15.32 2.91 29.02
#